data_AF-A0AB37EAK7-F1
#
_entry.id   AF-A0AB37EAK7-F1
#
_cell.length_a   1.000
_cell.length_b   1.000
_cell.length_c   1.000
_cell.angle_alpha   90.00
_cell.angle_beta   90.00
_cell.angle_gamma   90.00
#
_symmetry.space_group_name_H-M   'P 1'
#
loop_
_entity.id
_entity.type
_entity.pdbx_description
1 polymer ?
#
loop_
_entity_poly.entity_id
_entity_poly.type
_entity_poly.pdbx_seq_one_letter_code
_entity_poly.pdbx_strand_id
1 'polypeptide(L)' 'MPPRARRFVAAVGVLVFLIFWVWGLIALRGLLPASPWIDFLFFGVGGTAWGLPLIPLLKWAERG' A
#
# COMPACT_ATOMS: atom_id res chain seq x y z
N MET A 1 -5.34 23.13 6.15
CA MET A 1 -5.02 23.03 4.71
C MET A 1 -6.30 23.09 3.90
N PRO A 2 -6.34 23.81 2.76
CA PRO A 2 -7.48 23.79 1.85
C PRO A 2 -7.83 22.35 1.42
N PRO A 3 -9.12 22.02 1.19
CA PRO A 3 -9.53 20.66 0.82
C PRO A 3 -8.76 20.09 -0.39
N ARG A 4 -8.48 20.92 -1.40
CA ARG A 4 -7.70 20.54 -2.59
C ARG A 4 -6.24 20.19 -2.25
N ALA A 5 -5.58 21.00 -1.43
CA ALA A 5 -4.19 20.76 -1.02
C ALA A 5 -4.05 19.47 -0.21
N ARG A 6 -5.01 19.21 0.69
CA ARG A 6 -5.02 17.99 1.49
C ARG A 6 -5.18 16.72 0.65
N ARG A 7 -6.06 16.74 -0.36
CA ARG A 7 -6.23 15.66 -1.33
C ARG A 7 -4.95 15.41 -2.13
N PHE A 8 -4.24 16.47 -2.51
CA PHE A 8 -2.95 16.34 -3.19
C PHE A 8 -1.91 15.65 -2.31
N VAL A 9 -1.77 16.07 -1.04
CA VAL A 9 -0.87 15.42 -0.07
C VAL A 9 -1.22 13.96 0.12
N ALA A 10 -2.51 13.64 0.24
CA ALA A 10 -2.95 12.25 0.36
C ALA A 10 -2.62 11.42 -0.90
N ALA A 11 -2.80 11.97 -2.09
CA ALA A 11 -2.45 11.30 -3.35
C ALA A 11 -0.94 10.99 -3.43
N VAL A 12 -0.09 11.97 -3.11
CA VAL A 12 1.36 11.77 -3.05
C VAL A 12 1.71 10.72 -1.97
N GLY A 13 1.08 10.79 -0.81
CA GLY A 13 1.26 9.82 0.27
C GLY A 13 0.90 8.39 -0.16
N VAL A 14 -0.19 8.21 -0.91
CA VAL A 14 -0.59 6.91 -1.49
C VAL A 14 0.48 6.40 -2.45
N LEU A 15 1.00 7.23 -3.36
CA LEU A 15 2.03 6.83 -4.31
C LEU A 15 3.31 6.37 -3.59
N VAL A 16 3.78 7.16 -2.62
CA VAL A 16 4.96 6.83 -1.81
C VAL A 16 4.72 5.53 -1.06
N PHE A 17 3.57 5.37 -0.42
CA PHE A 17 3.20 4.14 0.28
C PHE A 17 3.22 2.93 -0.66
N LEU A 18 2.61 3.03 -1.84
CA LEU A 18 2.57 1.93 -2.81
C LEU A 18 3.96 1.51 -3.28
N ILE A 19 4.85 2.47 -3.52
CA ILE A 19 6.26 2.19 -3.86
C ILE A 19 6.90 1.35 -2.76
N PHE A 20 6.80 1.79 -1.50
CA PHE A 20 7.37 1.06 -0.37
C PHE A 20 6.67 -0.28 -0.10
N TRP A 21 5.36 -0.37 -0.30
CA TRP A 21 4.59 -1.58 -0.10
C TRP A 21 4.99 -2.68 -1.09
N VAL A 22 5.04 -2.34 -2.37
CA VAL A 22 5.45 -3.27 -3.43
C VAL A 22 6.92 -3.67 -3.26
N TRP A 23 7.79 -2.69 -3.01
CA TRP A 23 9.20 -2.98 -2.75
C TRP A 23 9.40 -3.90 -1.54
N GLY A 24 8.72 -3.61 -0.43
CA GLY A 24 8.74 -4.43 0.78
C GLY A 24 8.22 -5.84 0.55
N LEU A 25 7.12 -6.01 -0.21
CA LEU A 25 6.60 -7.32 -0.59
C LEU A 25 7.63 -8.13 -1.39
N ILE A 26 8.24 -7.54 -2.43
CA ILE A 26 9.23 -8.23 -3.26
C ILE A 26 10.47 -8.61 -2.44
N ALA A 27 10.96 -7.68 -1.62
CA ALA A 27 12.12 -7.92 -0.75
C ALA A 27 11.84 -9.03 0.27
N LEU A 28 10.67 -9.01 0.93
CA LEU A 28 10.28 -10.01 1.92
C LEU A 28 10.03 -11.38 1.28
N ARG A 29 9.46 -11.42 0.06
CA ARG A 29 9.29 -12.69 -0.68
C ARG A 29 10.62 -13.35 -1.00
N GLY A 30 11.67 -12.56 -1.26
CA GLY A 30 13.03 -13.05 -1.50
C GLY A 30 13.65 -13.80 -0.32
N LEU A 31 13.08 -13.67 0.89
CA LEU A 31 13.53 -14.37 2.10
C LEU A 31 12.83 -15.72 2.31
N LEU A 32 11.81 -16.04 1.51
CA LEU A 32 11.01 -17.27 1.65
C LEU A 32 11.45 -18.36 0.66
N PRO A 33 11.30 -19.65 1.01
CA PRO A 33 11.58 -20.75 0.08
C PRO A 33 10.81 -20.64 -1.24
N ALA A 34 11.37 -21.19 -2.31
CA ALA A 34 10.70 -21.26 -3.60
C ALA A 34 9.51 -22.24 -3.51
N SER A 35 8.29 -21.72 -3.60
CA SER A 35 7.06 -22.51 -3.63
C SER A 35 5.94 -21.74 -4.31
N PRO A 36 5.28 -22.31 -5.34
CA PRO A 36 4.15 -21.66 -6.01
C PRO A 36 2.99 -21.33 -5.08
N TRP A 37 2.78 -22.12 -4.02
CA TRP A 37 1.74 -21.86 -3.02
C TRP A 37 2.08 -20.65 -2.14
N ILE A 38 3.37 -20.49 -1.81
CA ILE A 38 3.84 -19.29 -1.11
C ILE A 38 3.66 -18.08 -2.01
N ASP A 39 4.04 -18.14 -3.28
CA ASP A 39 3.81 -17.04 -4.24
C ASP A 39 2.35 -16.65 -4.32
N PHE A 40 1.46 -17.63 -4.49
CA PHE A 40 0.03 -17.42 -4.61
C PHE A 40 -0.54 -16.72 -3.37
N LEU A 41 -0.27 -17.23 -2.17
CA LEU A 41 -0.78 -16.65 -0.93
C LEU A 41 -0.13 -15.30 -0.63
N PHE A 42 1.18 -15.19 -0.80
CA PHE A 42 1.93 -14.00 -0.45
C PHE A 42 1.56 -12.82 -1.33
N PHE A 43 1.52 -12.99 -2.66
CA PHE A 43 1.09 -11.94 -3.58
C PHE A 43 -0.42 -11.78 -3.63
N GLY A 44 -1.22 -12.83 -3.43
CA GLY A 44 -2.68 -12.73 -3.34
C GLY A 44 -3.12 -11.88 -2.15
N VAL A 45 -2.57 -12.13 -0.96
CA VAL A 45 -2.86 -11.34 0.24
C VAL A 45 -2.18 -9.98 0.16
N GLY A 46 -0.88 -9.92 -0.13
CA GLY A 46 -0.13 -8.66 -0.19
C GLY A 46 -0.65 -7.70 -1.27
N GLY A 47 -1.07 -8.23 -2.42
CA GLY A 47 -1.59 -7.47 -3.54
C GLY A 47 -3.04 -6.98 -3.37
N THR A 48 -3.78 -7.52 -2.40
CA THR A 48 -5.16 -7.08 -2.10
C THR A 48 -5.26 -6.29 -0.79
N ALA A 49 -4.39 -6.56 0.19
CA ALA A 49 -4.44 -5.95 1.52
C ALA A 49 -3.86 -4.52 1.58
N TRP A 50 -3.18 -4.03 0.55
CA TRP A 50 -2.53 -2.71 0.54
C TRP A 50 -3.48 -1.53 0.79
N GLY A 51 -4.78 -1.69 0.48
CA GLY A 51 -5.77 -0.65 0.70
C GLY A 51 -6.05 -0.39 2.18
N LEU A 52 -5.90 -1.41 3.05
CA LEU A 52 -6.22 -1.31 4.48
C LEU A 52 -5.42 -0.19 5.18
N PRO A 53 -4.08 -0.15 5.06
CA PRO A 53 -3.27 0.91 5.67
C PRO A 53 -3.55 2.32 5.14
N LEU A 54 -4.13 2.46 3.95
CA LEU A 54 -4.43 3.77 3.35
C LEU A 54 -5.74 4.38 3.85
N ILE A 55 -6.65 3.59 4.41
CA ILE A 55 -7.96 4.05 4.89
C ILE A 55 -7.87 5.28 5.80
N PRO A 56 -6.99 5.34 6.82
CA PRO A 56 -6.89 6.51 7.69
C PRO A 56 -6.46 7.79 6.96
N LEU A 57 -5.52 7.66 6.01
CA LEU A 57 -5.02 8.78 5.20
C LEU A 57 -6.13 9.34 4.29
N LEU A 58 -6.87 8.44 3.63
CA LEU A 58 -7.99 8.82 2.76
C LEU A 58 -9.13 9.47 3.56
N LYS A 59 -9.51 8.89 4.70
CA LYS A 59 -10.50 9.48 5.62
C LYS A 59 -10.10 10.88 6.08
N TRP A 60 -8.83 11.10 6.40
CA TRP A 60 -8.32 12.43 6.74
C TRP A 60 -8.42 13.41 5.57
N ALA A 61 -8.11 12.95 4.34
CA ALA A 61 -8.16 13.76 3.13
C ALA A 61 -9.58 14.25 2.80
N GLU A 62 -10.56 13.39 3.07
CA GLU A 62 -11.99 13.62 2.82
C GLU A 62 -12.68 14.41 3.93
N ARG A 63 -12.10 14.53 5.13
CA ARG A 63 -12.64 15.32 6.24
C ARG A 63 -12.63 16.83 5.94
N GLY A 64 -13.48 17.31 5.06
CA GLY A 64 -13.70 18.72 4.74
C GLY A 64 -15.09 19.15 5.17
#